data_AF-A0A957NQ64-F1
#
_entry.id   AF-A0A957NQ64-F1
#
_cell.length_a   1.000
_cell.length_b   1.000
_cell.length_c   1.000
_cell.angle_alpha   90.00
_cell.angle_beta   90.00
_cell.angle_gamma   90.00
#
_symmetry.space_group_name_H-M   'P 1'
#
loop_
_entity.id
_entity.type
_entity.pdbx_description
1 polymer ?
#
loop_
_entity_poly.entity_id
_entity_poly.type
_entity_poly.pdbx_seq_one_letter_code
_entity_poly.pdbx_strand_id
1 'polypeptide(L)'
;MKVIVTADAAALGRQAADRVVAAVQAKPDSTIVFPTGKTPVGLYKELIARYQAGAFTPSQLRIFLLDEYVGIGPDDPRSLHGWLQRELFAPLAIHPDQVTPLPGDAADLDQACRAYAAAVRAAAGYDLAILGLGPNGHIG
;
A
#
# COMPACT_ATOMS: atom_id res chain seq x y z
N MET A 1 7.27 -3.13 20.97
CA MET A 1 7.84 -2.54 19.73
C MET A 1 9.12 -3.28 19.38
N LYS A 2 9.31 -3.67 18.11
CA LYS A 2 10.55 -4.33 17.63
C LYS A 2 11.25 -3.40 16.66
N VAL A 3 12.53 -3.10 16.92
CA VAL A 3 13.39 -2.30 16.01
C VAL A 3 14.31 -3.25 15.28
N ILE A 4 14.40 -3.10 13.96
CA ILE A 4 15.27 -3.92 13.11
C ILE A 4 16.20 -2.97 12.39
N VAL A 5 17.50 -3.15 12.62
CA VAL A 5 18.55 -2.39 11.96
C VAL A 5 19.10 -3.25 10.83
N THR A 6 19.10 -2.72 9.62
CA THR A 6 19.65 -3.37 8.44
C THR A 6 20.93 -2.66 7.99
N ALA A 7 21.79 -3.37 7.27
CA ALA A 7 23.05 -2.81 6.79
C ALA A 7 22.84 -1.67 5.78
N ASP A 8 21.80 -1.77 4.95
CA ASP A 8 21.47 -0.81 3.90
C ASP A 8 19.98 -0.84 3.54
N ALA A 9 19.58 0.00 2.58
CA ALA A 9 18.22 0.11 2.08
C ALA A 9 17.75 -1.13 1.30
N ALA A 10 18.65 -1.87 0.66
CA ALA A 10 18.29 -3.09 -0.05
C ALA A 10 17.95 -4.22 0.94
N ALA A 11 18.73 -4.35 2.00
CA ALA A 11 18.45 -5.25 3.12
C ALA A 11 17.14 -4.88 3.84
N LEU A 12 16.85 -3.58 3.98
CA LEU A 12 15.54 -3.11 4.49
C LEU A 12 14.40 -3.57 3.57
N GLY A 13 14.53 -3.37 2.26
CA GLY A 13 13.54 -3.81 1.26
C GLY A 13 13.25 -5.30 1.36
N ARG A 14 14.30 -6.14 1.41
CA ARG A 14 14.17 -7.61 1.59
C ARG A 14 13.44 -7.96 2.88
N GLN A 15 13.85 -7.37 4.00
CA GLN A 15 13.25 -7.62 5.31
C GLN A 15 11.78 -7.18 5.39
N ALA A 16 11.41 -6.09 4.72
CA ALA A 16 10.02 -5.66 4.61
C ALA A 16 9.22 -6.61 3.72
N ALA A 17 9.78 -7.05 2.59
CA ALA A 17 9.14 -7.98 1.68
C ALA A 17 8.88 -9.34 2.33
N ASP A 18 9.80 -9.83 3.18
CA ASP A 18 9.59 -11.05 3.96
C ASP A 18 8.32 -10.98 4.82
N ARG A 19 8.04 -9.83 5.44
CA ARG A 19 6.84 -9.63 6.26
C ARG A 19 5.57 -9.59 5.44
N VAL A 20 5.60 -8.87 4.32
CA VAL A 20 4.42 -8.77 3.44
C VAL A 20 4.10 -10.15 2.87
N VAL A 21 5.09 -10.87 2.33
CA VAL A 21 4.88 -12.21 1.79
C VAL A 21 4.35 -13.17 2.86
N ALA A 22 4.92 -13.14 4.07
CA ALA A 22 4.44 -13.97 5.17
C ALA A 22 2.97 -13.63 5.54
N ALA A 23 2.60 -12.35 5.55
CA ALA A 23 1.20 -11.94 5.81
C ALA A 23 0.25 -12.45 4.71
N VAL A 24 0.62 -12.29 3.44
CA VAL A 24 -0.19 -12.78 2.30
C VAL A 24 -0.32 -14.30 2.31
N GLN A 25 0.75 -15.02 2.61
CA GLN A 25 0.70 -16.48 2.67
C GLN A 25 -0.13 -16.99 3.85
N ALA A 26 -0.07 -16.32 5.01
CA ALA A 26 -0.88 -16.66 6.17
C ALA A 26 -2.37 -16.35 5.97
N LYS A 27 -2.67 -15.27 5.24
CA LYS A 27 -4.02 -14.82 4.94
C LYS A 27 -4.07 -14.22 3.52
N PRO A 28 -4.43 -15.00 2.49
CA PRO A 28 -4.44 -14.54 1.11
C PRO A 28 -5.34 -13.33 0.84
N ASP A 29 -6.42 -13.18 1.60
CA ASP A 29 -7.37 -12.06 1.55
C ASP A 29 -7.05 -10.93 2.54
N SER A 30 -5.78 -10.83 2.94
CA SER A 30 -5.27 -9.79 3.84
C SER A 30 -5.64 -8.40 3.35
N THR A 31 -6.06 -7.55 4.28
CA THR A 31 -6.23 -6.11 4.04
C THR A 31 -4.93 -5.38 4.35
N ILE A 32 -4.29 -4.82 3.32
CA ILE A 32 -2.97 -4.19 3.42
C ILE A 32 -3.01 -2.73 2.99
N VAL A 33 -2.24 -1.89 3.69
CA VAL A 33 -1.96 -0.49 3.30
C VAL A 33 -0.51 -0.36 2.88
N PHE A 34 -0.27 0.28 1.73
CA PHE A 34 1.05 0.54 1.16
C PHE A 34 1.29 2.06 1.08
N PRO A 35 2.45 2.58 1.52
CA PRO A 35 2.74 4.01 1.52
C PRO A 35 3.32 4.46 0.17
N THR A 36 3.26 5.74 -0.14
CA THR A 36 3.96 6.28 -1.31
C THR A 36 5.37 6.78 -0.97
N GLY A 37 6.08 7.34 -1.96
CA GLY A 37 7.37 7.98 -1.76
C GLY A 37 8.58 7.07 -2.00
N LYS A 38 9.78 7.57 -1.68
CA LYS A 38 11.04 6.92 -2.08
C LYS A 38 11.44 5.74 -1.20
N THR A 39 11.17 5.81 0.11
CA THR A 39 11.53 4.77 1.08
C THR A 39 10.97 3.38 0.73
N PRO A 40 9.68 3.22 0.36
CA PRO A 40 9.13 1.89 0.07
C PRO A 40 9.53 1.32 -1.30
N VAL A 41 10.20 2.07 -2.19
CA VAL A 41 10.58 1.57 -3.53
C VAL A 41 11.42 0.29 -3.46
N GLY A 42 12.30 0.17 -2.46
CA GLY A 42 13.08 -1.05 -2.24
C GLY A 42 12.22 -2.26 -1.90
N LEU A 43 11.15 -2.08 -1.11
CA LEU A 43 10.16 -3.11 -0.82
C LEU A 43 9.41 -3.52 -2.09
N TYR A 44 8.97 -2.57 -2.91
CA TYR A 44 8.20 -2.88 -4.12
C TYR A 44 8.99 -3.68 -5.14
N LYS A 45 10.26 -3.32 -5.36
CA LYS A 45 11.15 -4.10 -6.23
C LYS A 45 11.28 -5.55 -5.78
N GLU A 46 11.39 -5.80 -4.47
CA GLU A 46 11.48 -7.14 -3.90
C GLU A 46 10.16 -7.92 -4.04
N LEU A 47 9.01 -7.28 -3.79
CA LEU A 47 7.71 -7.92 -3.99
C LEU A 47 7.49 -8.31 -5.45
N ILE A 48 7.81 -7.42 -6.38
CA ILE A 48 7.69 -7.66 -7.82
C ILE A 48 8.59 -8.82 -8.26
N ALA A 49 9.86 -8.82 -7.84
CA ALA A 49 10.79 -9.90 -8.16
C ALA A 49 10.31 -11.25 -7.63
N ARG A 50 9.79 -11.29 -6.40
CA ARG A 50 9.26 -12.51 -5.77
C ARG A 50 7.98 -13.00 -6.44
N TYR A 51 7.10 -12.10 -6.85
CA TYR A 51 5.89 -12.44 -7.60
C TYR A 51 6.25 -13.04 -8.98
N GLN A 52 7.17 -12.41 -9.71
CA GLN A 52 7.65 -12.91 -11.00
C GLN A 52 8.36 -14.27 -10.89
N ALA A 53 9.00 -14.54 -9.75
CA ALA A 53 9.59 -15.84 -9.43
C ALA A 53 8.57 -16.89 -8.92
N GLY A 54 7.29 -16.54 -8.80
CA GLY A 54 6.23 -17.44 -8.33
C GLY A 54 6.22 -17.72 -6.83
N ALA A 55 6.88 -16.88 -6.01
CA ALA A 55 7.01 -17.12 -4.57
C ALA A 55 5.73 -16.84 -3.77
N PHE A 56 4.82 -16.02 -4.30
CA PHE A 56 3.50 -15.74 -3.72
C PHE A 56 2.54 -15.18 -4.78
N THR A 57 1.24 -15.18 -4.48
CA THR A 57 0.19 -14.66 -5.37
C THR A 57 -0.65 -13.61 -4.62
N PRO A 58 -0.78 -12.37 -5.13
CA PRO A 58 -1.52 -11.31 -4.45
C PRO A 58 -2.98 -11.15 -4.92
N SER A 59 -3.54 -12.09 -5.66
CA SER A 59 -4.84 -11.97 -6.36
C SER A 59 -6.07 -11.83 -5.44
N GLN A 60 -5.92 -12.10 -4.15
CA GLN A 60 -7.01 -11.98 -3.16
C GLN A 60 -6.81 -10.79 -2.21
N LEU A 61 -5.70 -10.06 -2.33
CA LEU A 61 -5.43 -8.91 -1.46
C LEU A 61 -6.56 -7.88 -1.54
N ARG A 62 -6.86 -7.29 -0.39
CA ARG A 62 -7.66 -6.07 -0.29
C ARG A 62 -6.72 -4.93 0.08
N ILE A 63 -6.73 -3.86 -0.69
CA ILE A 63 -5.78 -2.75 -0.54
C ILE A 63 -6.57 -1.49 -0.27
N PHE A 64 -6.15 -0.78 0.76
CA PHE A 64 -6.66 0.56 1.09
C PHE A 64 -5.50 1.55 0.93
N LEU A 65 -5.73 2.61 0.16
CA LEU A 65 -4.78 3.72 0.10
C LEU A 65 -4.66 4.44 1.45
N LEU A 66 -3.45 4.90 1.74
CA LEU A 66 -3.17 5.63 2.96
C LEU A 66 -3.64 7.09 2.87
N ASP A 67 -3.34 7.72 1.74
CA ASP A 67 -3.59 9.13 1.47
C ASP A 67 -3.82 9.37 -0.04
N GLU A 68 -4.38 10.54 -0.34
CA GLU A 68 -4.43 11.14 -1.68
C GLU A 68 -4.47 12.66 -1.50
N TYR A 69 -3.99 13.39 -2.50
CA TYR A 69 -4.07 14.85 -2.50
C TYR A 69 -5.50 15.34 -2.77
N VAL A 70 -5.87 16.43 -2.10
CA VAL A 70 -7.16 17.12 -2.36
C VAL A 70 -7.12 17.82 -3.72
N GLY A 71 -8.24 17.73 -4.45
CA GLY A 71 -8.41 18.32 -5.79
C GLY A 71 -7.76 17.50 -6.91
N ILE A 72 -7.28 16.29 -6.59
CA ILE A 72 -6.68 15.38 -7.56
C ILE A 72 -7.71 14.34 -8.00
N GLY A 73 -7.99 14.34 -9.30
CA GLY A 73 -8.78 13.31 -9.95
C GLY A 73 -7.94 12.07 -10.32
N PRO A 74 -8.60 10.98 -10.76
CA PRO A 74 -7.95 9.69 -11.02
C PRO A 74 -6.90 9.72 -12.13
N ASP A 75 -7.03 10.63 -13.11
CA ASP A 75 -6.13 10.75 -14.25
C ASP A 75 -5.00 11.78 -14.03
N ASP A 76 -4.96 12.44 -12.88
CA ASP A 76 -3.90 13.43 -12.62
C ASP A 76 -2.55 12.73 -12.44
N PRO A 77 -1.47 13.18 -13.10
CA PRO A 77 -0.14 12.58 -12.97
C PRO A 77 0.42 12.64 -11.53
N ARG A 78 -0.10 13.53 -10.69
CA ARG A 78 0.28 13.69 -9.27
C ARG A 78 -0.47 12.74 -8.34
N SER A 79 -1.46 12.00 -8.82
CA SER A 79 -2.22 11.04 -8.01
C SER A 79 -1.28 10.02 -7.37
N LEU A 80 -1.45 9.84 -6.05
CA LEU A 80 -0.78 8.81 -5.27
C LEU A 80 -1.29 7.42 -5.64
N HIS A 81 -2.59 7.31 -5.95
CA HIS A 81 -3.15 6.10 -6.55
C HIS A 81 -2.47 5.77 -7.89
N GLY A 82 -2.38 6.75 -8.80
CA GLY A 82 -1.69 6.57 -10.08
C GLY A 82 -0.22 6.19 -9.91
N TRP A 83 0.45 6.73 -8.89
CA TRP A 83 1.83 6.37 -8.55
C TRP A 83 1.93 4.91 -8.08
N LEU A 84 1.09 4.46 -7.13
CA LEU A 84 1.06 3.06 -6.68
C LEU A 84 0.69 2.11 -7.82
N GLN A 85 -0.20 2.54 -8.71
CA GLN A 85 -0.58 1.76 -9.88
C GLN A 85 0.64 1.42 -10.74
N ARG A 86 1.51 2.40 -10.97
CA ARG A 86 2.74 2.23 -11.78
C ARG A 86 3.83 1.48 -11.03
N GLU A 87 4.07 1.83 -9.77
CA GLU A 87 5.21 1.31 -9.01
C GLU A 87 4.98 -0.06 -8.38
N LEU A 88 3.72 -0.47 -8.20
CA LEU A 88 3.38 -1.69 -7.47
C LEU A 88 2.24 -2.50 -8.09
N PHE A 89 1.06 -1.90 -8.29
CA PHE A 89 -0.16 -2.68 -8.57
C PHE A 89 -0.13 -3.33 -9.96
N ALA A 90 0.22 -2.58 -11.01
CA ALA A 90 0.32 -3.15 -12.36
C ALA A 90 1.43 -4.22 -12.46
N PRO A 91 2.66 -4.00 -11.93
CA PRO A 91 3.69 -5.04 -11.89
C PRO A 91 3.31 -6.31 -11.13
N LEU A 92 2.42 -6.22 -10.14
CA LEU A 92 1.92 -7.35 -9.35
C LEU A 92 0.60 -7.93 -9.87
N ALA A 93 0.08 -7.43 -11.00
CA ALA A 93 -1.22 -7.80 -11.55
C ALA A 93 -2.38 -7.67 -10.55
N ILE A 94 -2.35 -6.65 -9.69
CA ILE A 94 -3.45 -6.32 -8.79
C ILE A 94 -4.62 -5.77 -9.62
N HIS A 95 -5.79 -6.35 -9.44
CA HIS A 95 -7.01 -5.90 -10.11
C HIS A 95 -7.56 -4.63 -9.44
N PRO A 96 -8.16 -3.68 -10.19
CA PRO A 96 -8.77 -2.48 -9.60
C PRO A 96 -9.79 -2.76 -8.48
N ASP A 97 -10.56 -3.86 -8.57
CA ASP A 97 -11.53 -4.25 -7.53
C ASP A 97 -10.88 -4.64 -6.19
N GLN A 98 -9.56 -4.89 -6.18
CA GLN A 98 -8.80 -5.13 -4.96
C GLN A 98 -8.40 -3.84 -4.26
N VAL A 99 -8.54 -2.68 -4.91
CA VAL A 99 -8.02 -1.39 -4.42
C VAL A 99 -9.18 -0.46 -4.06
N THR A 100 -9.16 0.05 -2.83
CA THR A 100 -10.06 1.10 -2.36
C THR A 100 -9.30 2.44 -2.31
N PRO A 101 -9.47 3.32 -3.32
CA PRO A 101 -8.82 4.62 -3.38
C PRO A 101 -9.49 5.63 -2.44
N LEU A 102 -8.77 6.70 -2.10
CA LEU A 102 -9.31 7.88 -1.44
C LEU A 102 -9.80 8.87 -2.52
N PRO A 103 -11.04 9.38 -2.45
CA PRO A 103 -11.58 10.27 -3.47
C PRO A 103 -11.11 11.71 -3.21
N GLY A 104 -9.92 12.06 -3.74
CA GLY A 104 -9.29 13.37 -3.55
C GLY A 104 -10.08 14.54 -4.15
N ASP A 105 -10.94 14.30 -5.13
CA ASP A 105 -11.77 15.28 -5.84
C ASP A 105 -13.24 15.27 -5.40
N ALA A 106 -13.58 14.60 -4.30
CA ALA A 106 -14.95 14.56 -3.79
C ALA A 106 -15.47 15.96 -3.45
N ALA A 107 -16.72 16.24 -3.83
CA ALA A 107 -17.38 17.51 -3.53
C ALA A 107 -17.58 17.73 -2.01
N ASP A 108 -17.78 16.64 -1.25
CA ASP A 108 -17.83 16.63 0.22
C ASP A 108 -16.74 15.67 0.75
N LEU A 109 -15.58 16.25 1.07
CA LEU A 109 -14.44 15.50 1.60
C LEU A 109 -14.73 14.87 2.97
N ASP A 110 -15.54 15.50 3.81
CA ASP A 110 -15.89 14.98 5.12
C ASP A 110 -16.75 13.72 4.99
N GLN A 111 -17.72 13.74 4.07
CA GLN A 111 -18.52 12.56 3.74
C GLN A 111 -17.65 11.45 3.16
N ALA A 112 -16.72 11.79 2.25
CA ALA A 112 -15.76 10.84 1.70
C ALA A 112 -14.91 10.17 2.78
N CYS A 113 -14.33 10.92 3.71
CA CYS A 113 -13.56 10.37 4.82
C CYS A 113 -14.40 9.45 5.71
N ARG A 114 -15.67 9.83 6.00
CA ARG A 114 -16.59 8.97 6.77
C ARG A 114 -16.90 7.66 6.04
N ALA A 115 -17.17 7.73 4.74
CA ALA A 115 -17.45 6.55 3.92
C ALA A 115 -16.23 5.63 3.83
N TYR A 116 -15.03 6.20 3.66
CA TYR A 116 -13.78 5.47 3.64
C TYR A 116 -13.53 4.74 4.97
N ALA A 117 -13.69 5.44 6.09
CA ALA A 117 -13.55 4.85 7.42
C ALA A 117 -14.60 3.74 7.68
N ALA A 118 -15.82 3.87 7.12
CA ALA A 118 -16.83 2.82 7.19
C ALA A 118 -16.43 1.58 6.37
N ALA A 119 -15.89 1.78 5.16
CA ALA A 119 -15.39 0.69 4.31
C ALA A 119 -14.24 -0.09 4.98
N VAL A 120 -13.30 0.61 5.62
CA VAL A 120 -12.22 -0.02 6.41
C VAL A 120 -12.79 -0.87 7.55
N ARG A 121 -13.78 -0.36 8.29
CA ARG A 121 -14.44 -1.13 9.37
C ARG A 121 -15.19 -2.35 8.83
N ALA A 122 -15.88 -2.21 7.71
CA ALA A 122 -16.57 -3.32 7.05
C ALA A 122 -15.59 -4.41 6.57
N ALA A 123 -14.35 -4.02 6.24
CA ALA A 123 -13.26 -4.93 5.91
C ALA A 123 -12.60 -5.62 7.12
N ALA A 124 -13.10 -5.36 8.34
CA ALA A 124 -12.53 -5.77 9.63
C ALA A 124 -11.18 -5.10 9.97
N GLY A 125 -10.90 -3.92 9.40
CA GLY A 125 -9.65 -3.19 9.62
C GLY A 125 -8.50 -3.66 8.74
N TYR A 126 -7.28 -3.32 9.13
CA TYR A 126 -6.05 -3.66 8.40
C TYR A 126 -5.35 -4.85 9.07
N ASP A 127 -4.98 -5.85 8.27
CA ASP A 127 -4.12 -6.94 8.71
C ASP A 127 -2.64 -6.50 8.77
N LEU A 128 -2.24 -5.62 7.85
CA LEU A 128 -0.91 -5.02 7.81
C LEU A 128 -0.95 -3.59 7.26
N ALA A 129 -0.41 -2.63 8.01
CA ALA A 129 -0.17 -1.28 7.52
C ALA A 129 1.33 -1.02 7.43
N ILE A 130 1.82 -0.75 6.21
CA ILE A 130 3.19 -0.33 5.97
C ILE A 130 3.17 1.18 5.88
N LEU A 131 4.01 1.84 6.67
CA LEU A 131 4.02 3.30 6.82
C LEU A 131 5.46 3.82 6.72
N GLY A 132 5.61 5.02 6.18
CA GLY A 132 6.80 5.84 6.26
C GLY A 132 6.86 6.67 7.53
N LEU A 133 8.07 7.11 7.86
CA LEU A 133 8.33 8.08 8.94
C LEU A 133 9.09 9.26 8.35
N GLY A 134 8.47 10.43 8.40
CA GLY A 134 9.09 11.67 7.96
C GLY A 134 10.14 12.19 8.94
N PRO A 135 11.03 13.10 8.49
CA PRO A 135 12.08 13.67 9.33
C PRO A 135 11.54 14.54 10.49
N ASN A 136 10.31 15.04 10.38
CA ASN A 136 9.59 15.75 11.44
C ASN A 136 8.67 14.83 12.28
N GLY A 137 8.77 13.50 12.10
CA GLY A 137 7.99 12.52 12.84
C GLY A 137 6.57 12.28 12.31
N HIS A 138 6.17 12.86 11.16
CA HIS A 138 4.89 12.51 10.56
C HIS A 138 4.88 11.04 10.11
N ILE A 139 3.70 10.43 10.18
CA ILE A 139 3.45 9.08 9.69
C ILE A 139 2.47 9.19 8.53
N GLY A 140 2.84 8.55 7.42
CA GLY A 140 2.14 8.49 6.15
C GLY A 140 2.79 7.42 5.29
#